data_AF-A0A932GAV9-F1
#
_entry.id   AF-A0A932GAV9-F1
#
_cell.length_a   1.000
_cell.length_b   1.000
_cell.length_c   1.000
_cell.angle_alpha   90.00
_cell.angle_beta   90.00
_cell.angle_gamma   90.00
#
_symmetry.space_group_name_H-M   'P 1'
#
loop_
_entity.id
_entity.type
_entity.pdbx_description
1 polymer ?
#
loop_
_entity_poly.entity_id
_entity_poly.type
_entity_poly.pdbx_seq_one_letter_code
_entity_poly.pdbx_strand_id
1 'polypeptide(L)' 'MKKILYVVLDGLGDRPIPELDGRTPLEAADTPHLDRLAAEGRQGTVISVGKGIAPESDVAVMAILGYDPLRY' A
#
# COMPACT_ATOMS: atom_id res chain seq x y z
N MET A 1 -4.62 7.48 -25.50
CA MET A 1 -4.21 7.36 -24.07
C MET A 1 -5.06 6.29 -23.41
N LYS A 2 -4.49 5.48 -22.51
CA LYS A 2 -5.28 4.55 -21.69
C LYS A 2 -5.79 5.29 -20.45
N LYS A 3 -6.98 4.93 -19.96
CA LYS A 3 -7.48 5.39 -18.66
C LYS A 3 -6.67 4.73 -17.55
N ILE A 4 -6.46 5.45 -16.45
CA ILE A 4 -5.77 4.95 -15.25
C ILE A 4 -6.79 4.86 -14.13
N LEU A 5 -6.83 3.73 -13.44
CA LEU A 5 -7.51 3.56 -12.16
C LEU A 5 -6.44 3.39 -11.09
N TYR A 6 -6.50 4.21 -10.06
CA TYR A 6 -5.61 4.14 -8.91
C TYR A 6 -6.45 3.88 -7.65
N VAL A 7 -6.07 2.85 -6.88
CA VAL A 7 -6.81 2.41 -5.69
C VAL A 7 -5.83 2.38 -4.52
N VAL A 8 -6.16 3.12 -3.46
CA VAL A 8 -5.43 3.11 -2.18
C VAL A 8 -6.28 2.38 -1.16
N LEU A 9 -5.69 1.37 -0.53
CA LEU A 9 -6.26 0.77 0.67
C LEU A 9 -5.56 1.43 1.87
N ASP A 10 -6.29 2.28 2.59
CA ASP A 10 -5.73 3.03 3.70
C ASP A 10 -5.28 2.10 4.84
N GLY A 11 -4.08 2.34 5.38
CA GLY A 11 -3.51 1.51 6.45
C GLY A 11 -3.24 0.05 6.10
N LEU A 12 -3.12 -0.32 4.82
CA LEU A 12 -3.01 -1.73 4.40
C LEU A 12 -1.79 -2.48 4.97
N GLY A 13 -0.66 -1.78 5.12
CA GLY A 13 0.58 -2.38 5.58
C GLY A 13 0.54 -2.66 7.08
N ASP A 14 0.89 -3.88 7.47
CA ASP A 14 0.90 -4.30 8.87
C ASP A 14 2.08 -5.24 9.17
N ARG A 15 2.19 -5.66 10.43
CA ARG A 15 3.17 -6.63 10.93
C ARG A 15 2.51 -8.00 11.09
N PRO A 16 3.30 -9.09 11.02
CA PRO A 16 2.89 -10.41 11.47
C PRO A 16 2.26 -10.39 12.87
N ILE A 17 1.10 -11.04 13.05
CA ILE A 17 0.45 -11.16 14.36
C ILE A 17 0.26 -12.63 14.78
N PRO A 18 0.49 -12.99 16.06
CA PRO A 18 0.41 -14.37 16.54
C PRO A 18 -0.96 -15.03 16.31
N GLU A 19 -2.04 -14.28 16.42
CA GLU A 19 -3.43 -14.74 16.27
C GLU A 19 -3.77 -15.16 14.83
N LEU A 20 -2.93 -14.77 13.85
CA LEU A 20 -3.06 -15.12 12.43
C LEU A 20 -1.98 -16.11 11.98
N ASP A 21 -1.45 -16.91 12.91
CA ASP A 21 -0.35 -17.86 12.66
C ASP A 21 0.92 -17.16 12.15
N GLY A 22 1.18 -15.93 12.62
CA GLY A 22 2.34 -15.15 12.20
C GLY A 22 2.22 -14.51 10.82
N ARG A 23 1.01 -14.36 10.30
CA ARG A 23 0.72 -13.61 9.06
C ARG A 23 0.30 -12.17 9.38
N THR A 24 0.45 -11.28 8.40
CA THR A 24 -0.23 -9.97 8.40
C THR A 24 -1.74 -10.15 8.15
N PRO A 25 -2.59 -9.16 8.49
CA PRO A 25 -4.02 -9.21 8.16
C PRO A 25 -4.28 -9.38 6.66
N LEU A 26 -3.48 -8.73 5.79
CA LEU A 26 -3.61 -8.88 4.34
C LEU A 26 -3.32 -10.32 3.87
N GLU A 27 -2.29 -10.96 4.41
CA GLU A 27 -1.94 -12.36 4.09
C GLU A 27 -2.93 -13.39 4.65
N ALA A 28 -3.66 -13.03 5.71
CA ALA A 28 -4.65 -13.92 6.31
C ALA A 28 -6.04 -13.79 5.67
N ALA A 29 -6.34 -12.64 5.06
CA ALA A 29 -7.61 -12.38 4.40
C ALA A 29 -7.77 -13.19 3.11
N ASP A 30 -9.01 -13.58 2.78
CA ASP A 30 -9.34 -14.18 1.49
C ASP A 30 -9.46 -13.08 0.43
N THR A 31 -8.43 -12.91 -0.39
CA THR A 31 -8.31 -11.79 -1.37
C THR A 31 -8.16 -12.25 -2.82
N PRO A 32 -9.03 -13.13 -3.36
CA PRO A 32 -8.80 -13.80 -4.64
C PRO A 32 -8.67 -12.83 -5.83
N HIS A 33 -9.29 -11.65 -5.73
CA HIS A 33 -9.18 -10.61 -6.76
C HIS A 33 -7.85 -9.84 -6.70
N LEU A 34 -7.35 -9.53 -5.50
CA LEU A 34 -6.03 -8.90 -5.35
C LEU A 34 -4.94 -9.90 -5.72
N ASP A 35 -5.09 -11.17 -5.34
CA ASP A 35 -4.14 -12.25 -5.65
C ASP A 35 -4.01 -12.43 -7.16
N ARG A 36 -5.14 -12.42 -7.88
CA ARG A 36 -5.15 -12.49 -9.35
C ARG A 36 -4.46 -11.28 -9.99
N LEU A 37 -4.75 -10.07 -9.49
CA LEU A 37 -4.11 -8.85 -9.99
C LEU A 37 -2.59 -8.84 -9.73
N ALA A 38 -2.16 -9.35 -8.58
CA ALA A 38 -0.75 -9.50 -8.24
C ALA A 38 -0.04 -10.50 -9.16
N ALA A 39 -0.66 -11.65 -9.44
CA ALA A 39 -0.11 -12.70 -10.29
C ALA A 39 -0.02 -12.29 -11.77
N GLU A 40 -0.99 -11.52 -12.28
CA GLU A 40 -1.00 -11.01 -13.66
C GLU A 40 -0.21 -9.70 -13.83
N GLY A 41 0.20 -9.08 -12.72
CA GLY A 41 0.73 -7.73 -12.67
C GLY A 41 2.22 -7.64 -12.33
N ARG A 42 2.60 -6.51 -11.70
CA ARG A 42 3.93 -6.30 -11.12
C ARG A 42 3.77 -5.83 -9.69
N GLN A 43 4.62 -6.36 -8.82
CA GLN A 43 4.62 -6.07 -7.39
C GLN A 43 5.87 -5.28 -7.01
N GLY A 44 5.78 -4.57 -5.90
CA GLY A 44 6.89 -3.83 -5.31
C GLY A 44 6.49 -3.25 -3.96
N THR A 45 7.48 -2.72 -3.25
CA THR A 45 7.29 -2.01 -1.98
C THR A 45 7.45 -0.51 -2.21
N VAL A 46 6.63 0.30 -1.55
CA VAL A 46 6.69 1.76 -1.63
C VAL A 46 6.90 2.36 -0.23
N ILE A 47 7.80 3.33 -0.15
CA ILE A 47 7.92 4.23 1.01
C ILE A 47 7.28 5.54 0.56
N SER A 48 6.11 5.88 1.10
CA SER A 48 5.30 7.00 0.63
C SER A 48 5.93 8.35 0.93
N VAL A 49 6.38 8.58 2.17
CA VAL A 49 6.89 9.89 2.61
C VAL A 49 8.41 9.87 2.74
N GLY A 50 8.93 8.99 3.59
CA GLY A 50 10.36 8.86 3.82
C GLY A 50 10.67 7.73 4.79
N LYS A 51 11.94 7.28 4.78
CA LYS A 51 12.37 6.19 5.65
C LYS A 51 12.25 6.60 7.11
N GLY A 52 11.51 5.82 7.91
CA GLY A 52 11.30 6.08 9.34
C GLY A 52 10.26 7.17 9.63
N ILE A 53 9.56 7.68 8.62
CA ILE A 53 8.47 8.63 8.78
C ILE A 53 7.16 7.85 8.73
N ALA A 54 6.36 7.96 9.80
CA ALA A 54 4.99 7.45 9.79
C ALA A 54 4.15 8.33 8.84
N PRO A 55 3.51 7.75 7.80
CA PRO A 55 2.69 8.53 6.88
C PRO A 55 1.36 8.91 7.54
N GLU A 56 1.05 10.21 7.54
CA GLU A 56 -0.32 10.70 7.73
C GLU A 56 -1.05 10.71 6.37
N SER A 57 -2.38 10.57 6.38
CA SER A 57 -3.17 10.32 5.17
C SER A 57 -3.03 11.43 4.12
N ASP A 58 -2.96 12.69 4.54
CA ASP A 58 -2.83 13.86 3.66
C ASP A 58 -1.48 13.86 2.90
N VAL A 59 -0.37 13.77 3.65
CA VAL A 59 0.99 13.77 3.11
C VAL A 59 1.23 12.54 2.22
N ALA A 60 0.72 11.37 2.61
CA ALA A 60 0.88 10.15 1.83
C ALA A 60 0.16 10.22 0.48
N VAL A 61 -1.08 10.73 0.45
CA VAL A 61 -1.83 10.89 -0.80
C VAL A 61 -1.16 11.90 -1.73
N MET A 62 -0.66 13.03 -1.21
CA MET A 62 0.10 13.98 -2.02
C MET A 62 1.36 13.34 -2.62
N ALA A 63 2.14 12.62 -1.82
CA ALA A 63 3.35 11.95 -2.29
C ALA A 63 3.04 10.92 -3.40
N ILE A 64 1.99 10.13 -3.21
CA ILE A 64 1.51 9.13 -4.16
C ILE A 64 1.09 9.75 -5.49
N LEU A 65 0.46 10.94 -5.45
CA LEU A 65 0.06 11.68 -6.66
C LEU A 65 1.24 12.39 -7.34
N GLY A 66 2.45 12.30 -6.78
CA GLY A 66 3.69 12.80 -7.37
C GLY A 66 4.14 14.17 -6.86
N TYR A 67 3.52 14.71 -5.81
CA TYR A 67 4.00 15.91 -5.14
C TYR A 67 5.15 15.57 -4.19
N ASP A 68 6.08 16.50 -3.97
CA ASP A 68 7.13 16.35 -2.97
C ASP A 68 6.56 16.66 -1.57
N PRO A 69 6.38 15.65 -0.69
CA PRO A 69 5.75 15.83 0.62
C PRO A 69 6.61 16.63 1.61
N LEU A 70 7.89 16.88 1.32
CA LEU A 70 8.77 17.69 2.17
C LEU A 70 8.79 19.16 1.73
N ARG A 71 8.20 19.48 0.58
CA ARG A 71 8.14 20.82 0.02
C ARG A 71 6.74 21.42 0.07
N TYR A 72 5.73 20.60 -0.14
CA TYR A 72 4.31 20.97 -0.18
C TYR A 72 3.55 20.20 0.88
#